data_AF-A0A968CQE8-F1
#
_entry.id   AF-A0A968CQE8-F1
#
_cell.length_a   1.000
_cell.length_b   1.000
_cell.length_c   1.000
_cell.angle_alpha   90.00
_cell.angle_beta   90.00
_cell.angle_gamma   90.00
#
_symmetry.space_group_name_H-M   'P 1'
#
loop_
_entity.id
_entity.type
_entity.pdbx_description
1 polymer ?
#
loop_
_entity_poly.entity_id
_entity_poly.type
_entity_poly.pdbx_seq_one_letter_code
_entity_poly.pdbx_strand_id
1 'polypeptide(L)' 'DYHAALEAAKIAVYKYNNKRPHRSVDLMFPVEAHKESGPLKKHWKKREFDTIEKSVIENKTVTKTSD' A
#
# COMPACT_ATOMS: atom_id res chain seq x y z
N ASP A 1 12.12 28.98 -11.81
CA ASP A 1 13.26 28.62 -12.68
C ASP A 1 13.04 27.22 -13.23
N TYR A 2 12.94 27.10 -14.56
CA TYR A 2 12.68 25.84 -15.25
C TYR A 2 13.78 24.80 -15.03
N HIS A 3 15.05 25.22 -15.07
CA HIS A 3 16.18 24.29 -14.95
C HIS A 3 16.26 23.68 -13.56
N ALA A 4 16.10 24.48 -12.52
CA ALA A 4 16.05 23.99 -11.14
C ALA A 4 14.91 22.98 -10.92
N ALA A 5 13.73 23.24 -11.47
CA ALA A 5 12.58 22.32 -11.38
C ALA A 5 12.84 21.00 -12.11
N LEU A 6 13.45 21.05 -13.29
CA LEU A 6 13.82 19.86 -14.06
C LEU A 6 14.84 18.99 -13.30
N GLU A 7 15.86 19.59 -12.71
CA GLU A 7 16.86 18.86 -11.93
C GLU A 7 16.27 18.24 -10.67
N ALA A 8 15.40 18.97 -9.96
CA ALA A 8 14.69 18.43 -8.80
C ALA A 8 13.85 17.19 -9.17
N ALA A 9 13.14 17.22 -10.30
CA ALA A 9 12.36 16.10 -10.80
C ALA A 9 13.25 14.89 -11.14
N LYS A 10 14.37 15.10 -11.84
CA LYS A 10 15.34 14.03 -12.15
C LYS A 10 15.86 13.36 -10.88
N ILE A 11 16.24 14.14 -9.88
CA ILE A 11 16.74 13.64 -8.59
C ILE A 11 15.66 12.81 -7.88
N ALA A 12 14.41 13.27 -7.87
CA ALA A 12 13.31 12.56 -7.24
C ALA A 12 13.06 11.19 -7.90
N VAL A 13 12.99 11.17 -9.24
CA VAL A 13 12.81 9.93 -10.02
C VAL A 13 13.99 8.97 -9.79
N TYR A 14 15.22 9.48 -9.81
CA TYR A 14 16.41 8.66 -9.55
C TYR A 14 16.35 8.00 -8.16
N LYS A 15 16.04 8.78 -7.11
CA LYS A 15 15.94 8.28 -5.73
C LYS A 15 14.86 7.21 -5.58
N TYR A 16 13.70 7.41 -6.20
CA TYR A 16 12.62 6.42 -6.20
C TYR A 16 13.09 5.11 -6.84
N ASN A 17 13.65 5.19 -8.05
CA ASN A 17 13.98 4.00 -8.83
C ASN A 17 15.22 3.23 -8.31
N ASN A 18 16.20 3.92 -7.70
CA ASN A 18 17.54 3.34 -7.47
C ASN A 18 18.01 3.32 -6.02
N LYS A 19 17.33 4.00 -5.08
CA LYS A 19 17.84 4.17 -3.71
C LYS A 19 16.85 3.78 -2.62
N ARG A 20 15.57 3.67 -2.94
CA ARG A 20 14.51 3.41 -1.96
C ARG A 20 13.97 2.00 -2.12
N PRO A 21 14.09 1.13 -1.10
CA PRO A 21 13.40 -0.15 -1.06
C PRO A 21 11.88 0.04 -1.08
N HIS A 22 11.15 -0.72 -1.91
CA HIS A 22 9.71 -0.58 -2.06
C HIS A 22 8.94 -1.79 -1.56
N ARG A 23 7.96 -1.56 -0.66
CA ARG A 23 7.11 -2.63 -0.09
C ARG A 23 6.25 -3.38 -1.11
N SER A 24 6.01 -2.80 -2.30
CA SER A 24 5.23 -3.44 -3.37
C SER A 24 6.03 -4.46 -4.18
N VAL A 25 7.36 -4.43 -4.10
CA VAL A 25 8.28 -5.27 -4.89
C VAL A 25 9.28 -5.94 -3.96
N ASP A 26 8.79 -6.57 -2.90
CA ASP A 26 9.59 -7.32 -1.93
C ASP A 26 10.78 -6.56 -1.30
N LEU A 27 10.62 -5.25 -1.08
CA LEU A 27 11.69 -4.36 -0.59
C LEU A 27 12.90 -4.25 -1.53
N MET A 28 12.75 -4.59 -2.81
CA MET A 28 13.76 -4.32 -3.84
C MET A 28 13.70 -2.86 -4.30
N PHE A 29 14.74 -2.43 -5.01
CA PHE A 29 14.66 -1.22 -5.83
C PHE A 29 13.84 -1.51 -7.11
N PRO A 30 13.02 -0.57 -7.61
CA PRO A 30 12.24 -0.77 -8.83
C PRO A 30 13.07 -1.23 -10.03
N VAL A 31 14.30 -0.72 -10.18
CA VAL A 31 15.21 -1.10 -11.27
C VAL A 31 15.72 -2.54 -11.17
N GLU A 32 15.77 -3.11 -9.97
CA GLU A 32 16.15 -4.50 -9.74
C GLU A 32 14.95 -5.41 -9.93
N ALA A 33 13.81 -5.05 -9.33
CA ALA A 33 12.56 -5.78 -9.45
C ALA A 33 12.11 -5.97 -10.91
N HIS A 34 12.39 -4.99 -11.79
CA HIS A 34 12.08 -5.09 -13.22
C HIS A 34 12.83 -6.21 -13.95
N LYS A 35 13.98 -6.65 -13.41
CA LYS A 35 14.79 -7.73 -13.99
C LYS A 35 14.34 -9.11 -13.54
N GLU A 36 13.61 -9.17 -12.43
CA GLU A 36 13.09 -10.42 -11.90
C GLU A 36 11.86 -10.88 -12.66
N SER A 37 11.62 -12.18 -12.63
CA SER A 37 10.44 -12.79 -13.22
C SER A 37 9.66 -13.55 -12.17
N GLY A 38 8.33 -13.65 -12.37
CA GLY A 38 7.43 -14.29 -11.42
C GLY A 38 6.89 -13.35 -10.32
N PRO A 39 6.13 -13.90 -9.37
CA PRO A 39 5.44 -13.11 -8.37
C PRO A 39 6.39 -12.60 -7.27
N LEU A 40 6.40 -11.29 -7.05
CA LEU A 40 7.10 -10.65 -5.93
C LEU A 40 6.19 -10.52 -4.71
N LYS A 41 6.73 -10.77 -3.52
CA LYS A 41 6.00 -10.63 -2.26
C LYS A 41 5.70 -9.17 -1.96
N LYS A 42 4.42 -8.86 -1.69
CA LYS A 42 3.98 -7.53 -1.26
C LYS A 42 3.96 -7.46 0.27
N HIS A 43 4.53 -6.40 0.84
CA HIS A 43 4.59 -6.15 2.29
C HIS A 43 3.56 -5.13 2.76
N TRP A 44 2.39 -5.16 2.15
CA TRP A 44 1.28 -4.29 2.54
C TRP A 44 0.68 -4.80 3.85
N LYS A 45 0.41 -3.88 4.78
CA LYS A 45 -0.39 -4.23 5.96
C LYS A 45 -1.83 -4.40 5.49
N LYS A 46 -2.44 -5.54 5.82
CA LYS A 46 -3.88 -5.69 5.68
C LYS A 46 -4.54 -4.66 6.59
N ARG A 47 -5.41 -3.82 6.02
CA ARG A 47 -6.27 -2.96 6.81
C ARG A 47 -7.46 -3.80 7.23
N GLU A 48 -7.55 -4.08 8.51
CA GLU A 48 -8.78 -4.56 9.11
C GLU A 48 -9.61 -3.30 9.34
N PHE A 49 -10.64 -3.12 8.51
CA PHE A 49 -11.66 -2.14 8.83
C PHE A 49 -12.52 -2.79 9.89
N ASP A 50 -12.42 -2.33 11.14
CA ASP A 50 -13.35 -2.74 12.17
C ASP A 50 -14.75 -2.35 11.69
N THR A 51 -15.51 -3.32 11.17
CA THR A 51 -16.92 -3.15 10.85
C THR A 51 -17.70 -3.12 12.16
N ILE A 52 -17.48 -2.06 12.95
CA ILE A 52 -18.24 -1.75 14.17
C ILE A 52 -19.74 -1.67 13.81
N GLU A 53 -20.08 -1.32 12.57
CA GLU A 53 -21.47 -1.21 12.13
C GLU A 53 -22.17 -2.57 11.88
N LYS A 54 -21.46 -3.62 11.44
CA LYS A 54 -22.12 -4.93 11.19
C LYS A 54 -22.43 -5.69 12.48
N SER A 55 -21.55 -5.64 13.47
CA SER A 55 -21.76 -6.35 14.75
C SER A 55 -22.81 -5.67 15.64
N VAL A 56 -23.00 -4.35 15.52
CA VAL A 56 -24.04 -3.62 16.27
C VAL A 56 -25.45 -3.88 15.69
N ILE A 57 -25.56 -4.04 14.37
CA ILE A 57 -26.85 -4.31 13.71
C ILE A 57 -27.31 -5.76 13.99
N GLU A 58 -26.40 -6.74 13.91
CA GLU A 58 -26.72 -8.16 14.13
C GLU A 58 -27.12 -8.46 15.59
N ASN A 59 -26.49 -7.80 16.57
CA ASN A 59 -26.86 -7.94 17.98
C ASN A 59 -28.19 -7.24 18.35
N LYS A 60 -28.66 -6.28 17.55
CA LYS A 60 -29.94 -5.57 17.79
C LYS A 60 -31.14 -6.29 17.20
N THR A 61 -30.94 -7.14 16.19
CA THR A 61 -32.01 -7.97 15.61
C THR A 61 -32.33 -9.21 16.43
N VAL A 62 -31.37 -9.75 17.19
CA VAL A 62 -31.56 -10.96 18.02
C VAL A 62 -32.32 -10.67 19.33
N THR A 63 -32.32 -9.43 19.83
CA THR A 63 -32.96 -9.06 21.10
C THR A 63 -34.43 -8.62 20.99
N LYS A 64 -35.05 -8.70 19.81
CA LYS A 64 -36.45 -8.26 19.56
C LYS A 64 -37.46 -9.36 19.27
N THR A 65 -37.12 -10.64 19.45
CA THR A 65 -38.06 -11.77 19.30
C THR A 65 -37.99 -12.69 20.50
N SER A 66 -38.50 -12.23 21.64
CA SER A 66 -38.87 -13.07 22.78
C SER A 66 -39.72 -12.24 23.74
N ASP A 67 -41.00 -12.11 23.39
CA ASP A 67 -42.18 -12.25 24.27
C ASP A 67 -43.46 -12.12 23.45
#